data_AF-A0A2Z3H902-F1
#
_entry.id   AF-A0A2Z3H902-F1
#
_cell.length_a   1.000
_cell.length_b   1.000
_cell.length_c   1.000
_cell.angle_alpha   90.00
_cell.angle_beta   90.00
_cell.angle_gamma   90.00
#
_symmetry.space_group_name_H-M   'P 1'
#
loop_
_entity.id
_entity.type
_entity.pdbx_description
1 polymer ?
#
loop_
_entity_poly.entity_id
_entity_poly.type
_entity_poly.pdbx_seq_one_letter_code
_entity_poly.pdbx_strand_id
1 'polypeptide(L)'
;MGRPCEGGRLHTPTLPFSLECHVCNGTGLVPAPVTSDETALLAAIIAQPDEDTPRLVYADWLAQHGDERRAEFVRVQCRIAAVARGDVSGDLPALFARERDLWPREVWRWPDEVVWRRGFVDEVVCSPGAWFNYGDEARASHPVARVRLTALLSMDTVTHIVNPAPPPLDSFLIADRWVNFCDDDIDVADPPDTYWKMNCFLNRLLFQRRWPGVTFELPA
;
A
#
# COMPACT_ATOMS: atom_id res chain seq x y z
N MET A 1 24.00 -23.69 -54.12
CA MET A 1 23.01 -24.78 -53.98
C MET A 1 23.16 -25.38 -52.59
N GLY A 2 22.12 -25.27 -51.76
CA GLY A 2 22.06 -25.79 -50.39
C GLY A 2 20.89 -25.11 -49.67
N ARG A 3 19.80 -25.87 -49.45
CA ARG A 3 18.46 -25.40 -49.07
C ARG A 3 18.37 -24.89 -47.60
N PRO A 4 17.37 -24.06 -47.26
CA PRO A 4 17.03 -23.75 -45.86
C PRO A 4 16.22 -24.90 -45.24
N CYS A 5 16.52 -25.23 -43.99
CA CYS A 5 15.73 -26.18 -43.19
C CYS A 5 14.64 -25.42 -42.43
N GLU A 6 13.40 -25.58 -42.89
CA GLU A 6 12.18 -25.26 -42.14
C GLU A 6 11.91 -26.33 -41.07
N GLY A 7 11.28 -25.92 -39.97
CA GLY A 7 10.33 -26.76 -39.22
C GLY A 7 10.92 -27.72 -38.19
N GLY A 8 10.86 -27.32 -36.91
CA GLY A 8 11.04 -28.24 -35.78
C GLY A 8 10.87 -27.52 -34.45
N ARG A 9 9.65 -27.47 -33.93
CA ARG A 9 9.33 -26.96 -32.59
C ARG A 9 10.12 -27.76 -31.55
N LEU A 10 11.07 -27.11 -30.87
CA LEU A 10 11.71 -27.66 -29.69
C LEU A 10 10.89 -27.28 -28.46
N HIS A 11 10.26 -28.29 -27.87
CA HIS A 11 9.88 -28.27 -26.47
C HIS A 11 11.15 -28.32 -25.61
N THR A 12 11.42 -27.26 -24.87
CA THR A 12 12.20 -27.27 -23.64
C THR A 12 11.52 -26.33 -22.65
N PRO A 13 11.14 -26.78 -21.44
CA PRO A 13 10.54 -25.89 -20.44
C PRO A 13 11.62 -24.98 -19.85
N THR A 14 11.48 -23.68 -20.07
CA THR A 14 12.26 -22.64 -19.40
C THR A 14 11.80 -22.56 -17.94
N LEU A 15 12.59 -23.11 -17.01
CA LEU A 15 12.53 -22.77 -15.59
C LEU A 15 13.18 -21.39 -15.39
N PRO A 16 12.73 -20.56 -14.43
CA PRO A 16 13.70 -19.65 -13.81
C PRO A 16 13.45 -19.51 -12.30
N PHE A 17 13.96 -20.46 -11.51
CA PHE A 17 14.47 -20.14 -10.17
C PHE A 17 16.00 -20.20 -10.28
N SER A 18 16.66 -19.19 -9.70
CA SER A 18 18.11 -18.92 -9.69
C SER A 18 18.64 -18.08 -10.86
N LEU A 19 18.67 -16.75 -10.65
CA LEU A 19 19.52 -15.81 -11.40
C LEU A 19 20.77 -15.50 -10.57
N GLU A 20 21.75 -16.40 -10.58
CA GLU A 20 23.16 -16.00 -10.46
C GLU A 20 23.66 -15.71 -11.88
N CYS A 21 23.82 -14.42 -12.17
CA CYS A 21 24.29 -13.94 -13.48
C CYS A 21 25.78 -14.28 -13.64
N HIS A 22 26.10 -15.30 -14.42
CA HIS A 22 27.49 -15.67 -14.78
C HIS A 22 27.87 -15.16 -16.17
N VAL A 23 27.51 -13.92 -16.54
CA VAL A 23 28.03 -13.26 -17.75
C VAL A 23 28.09 -11.73 -17.56
N CYS A 24 29.07 -11.23 -16.81
CA CYS A 24 29.51 -9.83 -16.93
C CYS A 24 31.03 -9.75 -16.69
N ASN A 25 31.82 -10.10 -17.70
CA ASN A 25 33.18 -9.60 -17.80
C ASN A 25 33.09 -8.21 -18.46
N GLY A 26 32.94 -7.17 -17.65
CA GLY A 26 32.84 -5.79 -18.12
C GLY A 26 32.33 -4.87 -17.02
N THR A 27 33.18 -3.94 -16.59
CA THR A 27 32.96 -2.91 -15.57
C THR A 27 31.64 -2.15 -15.77
N GLY A 28 30.56 -2.61 -15.13
CA GLY A 28 29.31 -1.88 -15.01
C GLY A 28 29.32 -1.14 -13.68
N LEU A 29 29.69 0.14 -13.71
CA LEU A 29 29.40 1.05 -12.62
C LEU A 29 27.87 1.08 -12.49
N VAL A 30 27.31 0.32 -11.53
CA VAL A 30 25.89 0.46 -11.16
C VAL A 30 25.76 1.91 -10.70
N PRO A 31 25.04 2.79 -11.41
CA PRO A 31 24.79 4.11 -10.86
C PRO A 31 24.05 3.88 -9.55
N ALA A 32 24.60 4.38 -8.44
CA ALA A 32 23.87 4.42 -7.19
C ALA A 32 22.50 5.07 -7.48
N PRO A 33 21.39 4.54 -6.94
CA PRO A 33 20.09 5.14 -7.18
C PRO A 33 20.18 6.61 -6.78
N VAL A 34 19.97 7.51 -7.75
CA VAL A 34 19.86 8.94 -7.48
C VAL A 34 18.52 9.11 -6.78
N THR A 35 18.52 8.94 -5.45
CA THR A 35 17.38 9.28 -4.61
C THR A 35 17.26 10.79 -4.67
N SER A 36 16.16 11.30 -5.25
CA SER A 36 15.86 12.73 -5.15
C SER A 36 15.79 13.13 -3.67
N ASP A 37 16.13 14.39 -3.37
CA ASP A 37 16.06 14.92 -2.00
C ASP A 37 14.66 14.69 -1.40
N GLU A 38 13.62 14.82 -2.21
CA GLU A 38 12.23 14.50 -1.83
C GLU A 38 12.07 13.05 -1.36
N THR A 39 12.60 12.08 -2.12
CA THR A 39 12.50 10.65 -1.80
C THR A 39 13.17 10.35 -0.46
N ALA A 40 14.32 10.99 -0.19
CA ALA A 40 15.03 10.81 1.07
C ALA A 40 14.25 11.42 2.26
N LEU A 41 13.60 12.57 2.07
CA LEU A 41 12.75 13.20 3.07
C LEU A 41 11.51 12.34 3.38
N LEU A 42 10.83 11.84 2.36
CA LEU A 42 9.68 10.93 2.53
C LEU A 42 10.10 9.64 3.26
N ALA A 43 11.24 9.06 2.90
CA ALA A 43 11.78 7.88 3.59
C ALA A 43 12.06 8.15 5.08
N ALA A 44 12.56 9.34 5.43
CA ALA A 44 12.77 9.73 6.83
C ALA A 44 11.44 9.85 7.60
N ILE A 45 10.39 10.39 6.97
CA ILE A 45 9.05 10.50 7.57
C ILE A 45 8.42 9.13 7.80
N ILE A 46 8.61 8.21 6.86
CA ILE A 46 8.13 6.81 6.97
C ILE A 46 8.88 6.07 8.06
N ALA A 47 10.19 6.27 8.19
CA ALA A 47 11.01 5.64 9.21
C ALA A 47 10.70 6.16 10.63
N GLN A 48 10.30 7.43 10.75
CA GLN A 48 9.97 8.09 12.02
C GLN A 48 8.56 8.71 11.95
N PRO A 49 7.50 7.86 11.96
CA PRO A 49 6.13 8.32 11.74
C PRO A 49 5.62 9.21 12.89
N ASP A 50 6.26 9.18 14.06
CA ASP A 50 5.83 9.95 15.22
C ASP A 50 6.55 11.28 15.41
N GLU A 51 7.62 11.54 14.65
CA GLU A 51 8.43 12.74 14.80
C GLU A 51 7.98 13.88 13.89
N ASP A 52 7.81 15.08 14.44
CA ASP A 52 7.43 16.24 13.63
C ASP A 52 8.62 16.81 12.84
N THR A 53 9.86 16.57 13.30
CA THR A 53 11.09 17.09 12.66
C THR A 53 11.22 16.75 11.17
N PRO A 54 11.18 15.49 10.72
CA PRO A 54 11.33 15.18 9.29
C PRO A 54 10.17 15.76 8.45
N ARG A 55 8.97 15.93 9.05
CA ARG A 55 7.81 16.53 8.39
C ARG A 55 7.99 18.03 8.16
N LEU A 56 8.57 18.73 9.15
CA LEU A 56 8.86 20.16 9.03
C LEU A 56 9.97 20.43 8.01
N VAL A 57 11.01 19.59 7.97
CA VAL A 57 12.06 19.69 6.93
C VAL A 57 11.46 19.45 5.54
N TYR A 58 10.56 18.48 5.39
CA TYR A 58 9.83 18.28 4.14
C TYR A 58 8.94 19.47 3.77
N ALA A 59 8.28 20.11 4.74
CA ALA A 59 7.53 21.34 4.48
C ALA A 59 8.42 22.48 3.97
N ASP A 60 9.63 22.63 4.53
CA ASP A 60 10.60 23.60 4.04
C ASP A 60 11.07 23.30 2.62
N TRP A 61 11.26 22.02 2.29
CA TRP A 61 11.56 21.58 0.93
C TRP A 61 10.40 21.91 -0.03
N LEU A 62 9.15 21.60 0.33
CA LEU A 62 7.97 21.91 -0.49
C LEU A 62 7.84 23.41 -0.80
N ALA A 63 8.04 24.26 0.21
CA ALA A 63 8.01 25.71 0.06
C ALA A 63 9.07 26.20 -0.95
N GLN A 64 10.29 25.66 -0.86
CA GLN A 64 11.38 25.98 -1.79
C GLN A 64 11.12 25.50 -3.22
N HIS A 65 10.30 24.46 -3.39
CA HIS A 65 9.96 23.86 -4.68
C HIS A 65 8.60 24.33 -5.23
N GLY A 66 8.01 25.38 -4.64
CA GLY A 66 6.84 26.07 -5.18
C GLY A 66 5.49 25.53 -4.68
N ASP A 67 5.47 24.59 -3.73
CA ASP A 67 4.25 24.07 -3.12
C ASP A 67 4.05 24.60 -1.69
N GLU A 68 3.94 25.93 -1.57
CA GLU A 68 3.77 26.61 -0.28
C GLU A 68 2.46 26.20 0.41
N ARG A 69 1.40 25.94 -0.36
CA ARG A 69 0.10 25.54 0.18
C ARG A 69 0.21 24.20 0.91
N ARG A 70 0.89 23.21 0.30
CA ARG A 70 1.12 21.92 0.93
C ARG A 70 2.10 22.03 2.10
N ALA A 71 3.16 22.82 1.96
CA ALA A 71 4.10 23.09 3.05
C ALA A 71 3.38 23.64 4.29
N GLU A 72 2.53 24.64 4.10
CA GLU A 72 1.74 25.23 5.18
C GLU A 72 0.77 24.22 5.81
N PHE A 73 0.11 23.38 5.00
CA PHE A 73 -0.77 22.33 5.51
C PHE A 73 -0.02 21.37 6.46
N VAL A 74 1.17 20.93 6.08
CA VAL A 74 2.02 20.08 6.94
C VAL A 74 2.36 20.79 8.25
N ARG A 75 2.82 22.06 8.18
CA ARG A 75 3.18 22.86 9.37
C ARG A 75 1.99 23.07 10.31
N VAL A 76 0.81 23.38 9.77
CA VAL A 76 -0.42 23.58 10.56
C VAL A 76 -0.82 22.29 11.27
N GLN A 77 -0.86 21.15 10.59
CA GLN A 77 -1.21 19.88 11.24
C GLN A 77 -0.17 19.45 12.28
N CYS A 78 1.13 19.69 12.05
CA CYS A 78 2.16 19.46 13.07
C CYS A 78 1.95 20.37 14.29
N ARG A 79 1.61 21.65 14.06
CA ARG A 79 1.31 22.58 15.16
C ARG A 79 0.08 22.15 15.96
N ILE A 80 -0.99 21.71 15.30
CA ILE A 80 -2.18 21.15 15.96
C ILE A 80 -1.78 19.97 16.84
N ALA A 81 -0.99 19.03 16.33
CA ALA A 81 -0.52 17.87 17.09
C ALA A 81 0.32 18.28 18.31
N ALA A 82 1.25 19.23 18.15
CA ALA A 82 2.07 19.73 19.25
C ALA A 82 1.24 20.45 20.33
N VAL A 83 0.23 21.23 19.95
CA VAL A 83 -0.69 21.86 20.91
C VAL A 83 -1.52 20.80 21.63
N ALA A 84 -2.03 19.79 20.92
CA ALA A 84 -2.81 18.71 21.50
C ALA A 84 -2.00 17.85 22.50
N ARG A 85 -0.69 17.67 22.27
CA ARG A 85 0.23 17.01 23.22
C ARG A 85 0.61 17.90 24.42
N GLY A 86 0.39 19.22 24.32
CA GLY A 86 0.78 20.19 25.34
C GLY A 86 2.22 20.68 25.23
N ASP A 87 2.91 20.38 24.12
CA ASP A 87 4.30 20.78 23.88
C ASP A 87 4.44 22.31 23.71
N VAL A 88 3.39 22.93 23.16
CA VAL A 88 3.33 24.37 22.84
C VAL A 88 1.93 24.91 23.09
N SER A 89 1.82 26.20 23.43
CA SER A 89 0.53 26.89 23.46
C SER A 89 0.05 27.27 22.05
N GLY A 90 -1.25 27.32 21.83
CA GLY A 90 -1.80 27.74 20.54
C GLY A 90 -3.32 27.84 20.52
N ASP A 91 -3.82 28.62 19.58
CA ASP A 91 -5.25 28.76 19.30
C ASP A 91 -5.70 27.62 18.37
N LEU A 92 -6.19 26.52 18.96
CA LEU A 92 -6.69 25.37 18.22
C LEU A 92 -7.82 25.74 17.23
N PRO A 93 -8.85 26.51 17.63
CA PRO A 93 -9.87 26.99 16.70
C PRO A 93 -9.30 27.69 15.44
N ALA A 94 -8.33 28.59 15.61
CA ALA A 94 -7.70 29.27 14.47
C ALA A 94 -6.90 28.30 13.58
N LEU A 95 -6.17 27.36 14.19
CA LEU A 95 -5.41 26.35 13.46
C LEU A 95 -6.31 25.41 12.65
N PHE A 96 -7.42 24.93 13.21
CA PHE A 96 -8.40 24.10 12.49
C PHE A 96 -9.10 24.87 11.37
N ALA A 97 -9.40 26.16 11.57
CA ALA A 97 -9.93 26.99 10.50
C ALA A 97 -8.92 27.09 9.33
N ARG A 98 -7.64 27.29 9.64
CA ARG A 98 -6.58 27.38 8.64
C ARG A 98 -6.34 26.05 7.92
N GLU A 99 -6.32 24.94 8.65
CA GLU A 99 -6.21 23.59 8.09
C GLU A 99 -7.30 23.33 7.04
N ARG A 100 -8.55 23.68 7.36
CA ARG A 100 -9.69 23.52 6.45
C ARG A 100 -9.55 24.34 5.18
N ASP A 101 -9.01 25.56 5.28
CA ASP A 101 -8.76 26.41 4.12
C ASP A 101 -7.66 25.85 3.21
N LEU A 102 -6.66 25.19 3.81
CA LEU A 102 -5.52 24.59 3.13
C LEU A 102 -5.81 23.21 2.56
N TRP A 103 -6.89 22.55 3.02
CA TRP A 103 -7.24 21.17 2.68
C TRP A 103 -7.02 20.88 1.19
N PRO A 104 -6.18 19.89 0.85
CA PRO A 104 -5.85 19.59 -0.53
C PRO A 104 -7.06 18.98 -1.23
N ARG A 105 -7.80 19.79 -1.99
CA ARG A 105 -8.97 19.32 -2.75
C ARG A 105 -8.62 18.52 -4.01
N GLU A 106 -7.36 18.58 -4.45
CA GLU A 106 -6.99 18.22 -5.84
C GLU A 106 -6.02 17.03 -5.97
N VAL A 107 -5.50 16.45 -4.89
CA VAL A 107 -4.32 15.55 -4.99
C VAL A 107 -4.58 14.10 -4.56
N TRP A 108 -5.75 13.77 -4.03
CA TRP A 108 -6.02 12.38 -3.64
C TRP A 108 -6.70 11.60 -4.78
N ARG A 109 -5.92 10.74 -5.45
CA ARG A 109 -6.35 9.94 -6.61
C ARG A 109 -7.09 8.66 -6.23
N TRP A 110 -7.14 8.30 -4.96
CA TRP A 110 -7.74 7.03 -4.53
C TRP A 110 -9.24 7.18 -4.26
N PRO A 111 -10.06 6.17 -4.61
CA PRO A 111 -11.52 6.26 -4.57
C PRO A 111 -12.12 6.24 -3.14
N ASP A 112 -11.29 6.34 -2.11
CA ASP A 112 -11.56 5.85 -0.76
C ASP A 112 -11.30 6.90 0.33
N GLU A 113 -11.95 6.72 1.48
CA GLU A 113 -11.85 7.64 2.63
C GLU A 113 -10.47 7.56 3.29
N VAL A 114 -9.90 8.73 3.61
CA VAL A 114 -8.58 8.84 4.24
C VAL A 114 -8.58 9.79 5.42
N VAL A 115 -7.78 9.44 6.42
CA VAL A 115 -7.50 10.30 7.57
C VAL A 115 -6.12 10.90 7.43
N TRP A 116 -6.08 12.22 7.43
CA TRP A 116 -4.86 13.01 7.38
C TRP A 116 -4.37 13.30 8.80
N ARG A 117 -3.09 13.03 9.07
CA ARG A 117 -2.42 13.46 10.30
C ARG A 117 -1.05 14.03 9.97
N ARG A 118 -0.75 15.20 10.56
CA ARG A 118 0.56 15.86 10.47
C ARG A 118 1.06 16.02 9.01
N GLY A 119 0.15 16.28 8.09
CA GLY A 119 0.42 16.52 6.68
C GLY A 119 0.35 15.30 5.76
N PHE A 120 0.15 14.10 6.29
CA PHE A 120 0.19 12.85 5.52
C PHE A 120 -1.00 11.94 5.81
N VAL A 121 -1.25 10.98 4.91
CA VAL A 121 -2.26 9.95 5.13
C VAL A 121 -1.76 8.95 6.18
N ASP A 122 -2.52 8.81 7.26
CA ASP A 122 -2.24 7.92 8.39
C ASP A 122 -3.12 6.69 8.39
N GLU A 123 -4.39 6.86 8.00
CA GLU A 123 -5.40 5.81 7.95
C GLU A 123 -6.14 5.85 6.60
N VAL A 124 -6.41 4.67 6.05
CA VAL A 124 -7.15 4.49 4.80
C VAL A 124 -8.30 3.52 5.04
N VAL A 125 -9.50 3.84 4.56
CA VAL A 125 -10.66 2.93 4.53
C VAL A 125 -10.91 2.55 3.08
N CYS A 126 -10.69 1.29 2.70
CA CYS A 126 -10.73 0.88 1.30
C CYS A 126 -11.15 -0.58 1.13
N SER A 127 -11.47 -0.97 -0.10
CA SER A 127 -11.62 -2.40 -0.42
C SER A 127 -10.27 -3.11 -0.43
N PRO A 128 -10.23 -4.44 -0.16
CA PRO A 128 -9.06 -5.27 -0.40
C PRO A 128 -8.44 -5.06 -1.78
N GLY A 129 -9.26 -5.09 -2.84
CA GLY A 129 -8.79 -4.90 -4.22
C GLY A 129 -8.14 -3.54 -4.46
N ALA A 130 -8.71 -2.47 -3.92
CA ALA A 130 -8.10 -1.13 -3.99
C ALA A 130 -6.73 -1.11 -3.28
N TRP A 131 -6.64 -1.70 -2.07
CA TRP A 131 -5.37 -1.77 -1.35
C TRP A 131 -4.31 -2.60 -2.09
N PHE A 132 -4.68 -3.70 -2.77
CA PHE A 132 -3.73 -4.47 -3.59
C PHE A 132 -3.17 -3.67 -4.76
N ASN A 133 -3.99 -2.84 -5.39
CA ASN A 133 -3.59 -2.07 -6.56
C ASN A 133 -2.71 -0.86 -6.20
N TYR A 134 -3.01 -0.20 -5.08
CA TYR A 134 -2.40 1.09 -4.78
C TYR A 134 -1.60 1.11 -3.46
N GLY A 135 -1.79 0.15 -2.55
CA GLY A 135 -1.20 0.08 -1.21
C GLY A 135 0.31 0.38 -1.15
N ASP A 136 1.07 -0.17 -2.10
CA ASP A 136 2.52 0.03 -2.19
C ASP A 136 2.88 1.50 -2.53
N GLU A 137 2.12 2.14 -3.41
CA GLU A 137 2.31 3.55 -3.79
C GLU A 137 1.98 4.49 -2.62
N ALA A 138 0.88 4.25 -1.89
CA ALA A 138 0.58 5.07 -0.71
C ALA A 138 1.67 4.93 0.34
N ARG A 139 2.19 3.72 0.56
CA ARG A 139 3.25 3.52 1.55
C ARG A 139 4.59 4.12 1.15
N ALA A 140 4.84 4.30 -0.14
CA ALA A 140 6.04 4.95 -0.62
C ALA A 140 6.05 6.47 -0.38
N SER A 141 4.87 7.08 -0.28
CA SER A 141 4.70 8.54 -0.17
C SER A 141 4.02 9.01 1.12
N HIS A 142 3.42 8.09 1.89
CA HIS A 142 2.71 8.36 3.12
C HIS A 142 3.04 7.32 4.21
N PRO A 143 3.15 7.73 5.49
CA PRO A 143 3.34 6.84 6.62
C PRO A 143 2.01 6.19 7.03
N VAL A 144 1.35 5.47 6.11
CA VAL A 144 0.08 4.81 6.39
C VAL A 144 0.30 3.73 7.45
N ALA A 145 -0.29 3.94 8.63
CA ALA A 145 -0.14 3.05 9.77
C ALA A 145 -1.34 2.11 9.93
N ARG A 146 -2.53 2.55 9.50
CA ARG A 146 -3.79 1.81 9.66
C ARG A 146 -4.56 1.70 8.35
N VAL A 147 -5.12 0.52 8.10
CA VAL A 147 -6.00 0.27 6.96
C VAL A 147 -7.24 -0.46 7.46
N ARG A 148 -8.40 0.14 7.26
CA ARG A 148 -9.69 -0.49 7.50
C ARG A 148 -10.20 -1.05 6.18
N LEU A 149 -10.35 -2.36 6.10
CA LEU A 149 -10.90 -3.01 4.94
C LEU A 149 -12.43 -2.97 5.01
N THR A 150 -13.07 -2.57 3.92
CA THR A 150 -14.53 -2.54 3.81
C THR A 150 -15.13 -3.92 3.56
N ALA A 151 -14.29 -4.89 3.19
CA ALA A 151 -14.66 -6.25 2.86
C ALA A 151 -13.52 -7.23 3.13
N LEU A 152 -13.79 -8.52 2.93
CA LEU A 152 -12.78 -9.57 2.91
C LEU A 152 -12.61 -10.11 1.50
N LEU A 153 -11.37 -10.47 1.15
CA LEU A 153 -11.16 -11.38 0.03
C LEU A 153 -11.84 -12.70 0.32
N SER A 154 -12.42 -13.30 -0.72
CA SER A 154 -12.91 -14.67 -0.63
C SER A 154 -11.80 -15.66 -0.29
N MET A 155 -12.16 -16.77 0.38
CA MET A 155 -11.21 -17.81 0.77
C MET A 155 -10.41 -18.36 -0.42
N ASP A 156 -11.09 -18.52 -1.57
CA ASP A 156 -10.46 -19.00 -2.81
C ASP A 156 -9.40 -18.00 -3.28
N THR A 157 -9.73 -16.70 -3.28
CA THR A 157 -8.78 -15.64 -3.63
C THR A 157 -7.57 -15.65 -2.71
N VAL A 158 -7.78 -15.72 -1.38
CA VAL A 158 -6.67 -15.78 -0.42
C VAL A 158 -5.81 -17.02 -0.64
N THR A 159 -6.43 -18.18 -0.89
CA THR A 159 -5.71 -19.43 -1.14
C THR A 159 -4.88 -19.36 -2.40
N HIS A 160 -5.40 -18.77 -3.48
CA HIS A 160 -4.65 -18.55 -4.72
C HIS A 160 -3.48 -17.57 -4.55
N ILE A 161 -3.64 -16.53 -3.73
CA ILE A 161 -2.55 -15.57 -3.47
C ILE A 161 -1.44 -16.21 -2.61
N VAL A 162 -1.82 -17.00 -1.60
CA VAL A 162 -0.86 -17.63 -0.68
C VAL A 162 -0.20 -18.88 -1.29
N ASN A 163 -0.90 -19.59 -2.19
CA ASN A 163 -0.40 -20.76 -2.89
C ASN A 163 -0.57 -20.60 -4.41
N PRO A 164 0.46 -20.10 -5.13
CA PRO A 164 0.35 -19.80 -6.55
C PRO A 164 0.36 -21.04 -7.47
N ALA A 165 0.55 -22.24 -6.93
CA ALA A 165 0.33 -23.47 -7.69
C ALA A 165 -1.19 -23.76 -7.70
N PRO A 166 -1.86 -23.79 -8.87
CA PRO A 166 -3.24 -24.26 -8.90
C PRO A 166 -3.26 -25.68 -8.33
N PRO A 167 -4.24 -26.06 -7.49
CA PRO A 167 -4.47 -27.49 -7.31
C PRO A 167 -4.66 -28.09 -8.71
N PRO A 168 -4.10 -29.28 -9.01
CA PRO A 168 -4.51 -29.98 -10.22
C PRO A 168 -6.05 -30.02 -10.23
N LEU A 169 -6.66 -29.85 -11.41
CA LEU A 169 -8.11 -29.67 -11.62
C LEU A 169 -9.00 -30.84 -11.14
N ASP A 170 -8.45 -31.73 -10.31
CA ASP A 170 -9.10 -32.88 -9.71
C ASP A 170 -8.97 -32.75 -8.17
N SER A 171 -10.05 -32.34 -7.50
CA SER A 171 -10.27 -32.18 -6.03
C SER A 171 -10.14 -30.72 -5.53
N PHE A 172 -11.20 -30.03 -5.09
CA PHE A 172 -12.18 -30.44 -4.08
C PHE A 172 -13.64 -30.10 -4.45
N LEU A 173 -14.54 -31.03 -4.14
CA LEU A 173 -15.98 -30.79 -3.99
C LEU A 173 -16.24 -30.28 -2.56
N ILE A 174 -16.79 -29.07 -2.43
CA ILE A 174 -17.64 -28.73 -1.29
C ILE A 174 -18.97 -28.23 -1.88
N ALA A 175 -20.02 -29.06 -1.73
CA ALA A 175 -21.43 -28.72 -1.93
C ALA A 175 -21.89 -28.22 -3.33
N ASP A 176 -21.58 -28.98 -4.40
CA ASP A 176 -22.33 -29.00 -5.68
C ASP A 176 -22.65 -27.66 -6.38
N ARG A 177 -21.82 -26.62 -6.27
CA ARG A 177 -22.04 -25.38 -7.04
C ARG A 177 -20.75 -24.78 -7.62
N TRP A 178 -20.75 -24.63 -8.94
CA TRP A 178 -19.76 -23.82 -9.66
C TRP A 178 -20.02 -22.33 -9.40
N VAL A 179 -19.01 -21.57 -9.02
CA VAL A 179 -19.05 -20.10 -9.10
C VAL A 179 -17.74 -19.63 -9.73
N ASN A 180 -17.86 -18.87 -10.81
CA ASN A 180 -16.74 -18.19 -11.45
C ASN A 180 -17.11 -16.71 -11.70
N PHE A 181 -16.23 -15.87 -11.14
CA PHE A 181 -15.75 -14.57 -11.58
C PHE A 181 -16.50 -13.25 -11.29
N CYS A 182 -15.69 -12.38 -10.65
CA CYS A 182 -15.62 -10.92 -10.66
C CYS A 182 -16.41 -10.18 -9.56
N ASP A 183 -15.64 -9.54 -8.67
CA ASP A 183 -16.03 -8.61 -7.59
C ASP A 183 -16.51 -9.19 -6.24
N ASP A 184 -16.07 -10.38 -5.85
CA ASP A 184 -16.50 -11.01 -4.58
C ASP A 184 -15.67 -10.59 -3.36
N ASP A 185 -15.75 -9.31 -3.03
CA ASP A 185 -15.64 -8.87 -1.65
C ASP A 185 -16.80 -9.51 -0.87
N ILE A 186 -16.52 -10.37 0.13
CA ILE A 186 -17.58 -11.04 0.87
C ILE A 186 -18.37 -9.98 1.67
N ASP A 187 -19.64 -9.81 1.31
CA ASP A 187 -20.58 -8.96 2.05
C ASP A 187 -20.86 -9.59 3.42
N VAL A 188 -20.66 -8.80 4.47
CA VAL A 188 -20.41 -9.25 5.84
C VAL A 188 -21.71 -9.52 6.62
N ALA A 189 -22.86 -9.41 5.95
CA ALA A 189 -24.15 -9.29 6.61
C ALA A 189 -24.61 -10.51 7.45
N ASP A 190 -24.09 -11.73 7.26
CA ASP A 190 -24.36 -12.85 8.19
C ASP A 190 -23.41 -14.07 8.01
N PRO A 191 -22.30 -14.18 8.76
CA PRO A 191 -21.33 -15.24 8.55
C PRO A 191 -21.60 -16.56 9.29
N PRO A 192 -21.50 -17.74 8.64
CA PRO A 192 -21.44 -19.03 9.34
C PRO A 192 -20.14 -19.12 10.17
N ASP A 193 -20.31 -19.46 11.46
CA ASP A 193 -19.39 -19.12 12.56
C ASP A 193 -17.94 -19.58 12.43
N THR A 194 -17.66 -20.62 11.64
CA THR A 194 -16.33 -21.25 11.53
C THR A 194 -15.63 -20.85 10.23
N TYR A 195 -16.35 -20.83 9.10
CA TYR A 195 -15.80 -20.46 7.80
C TYR A 195 -15.39 -18.98 7.77
N TRP A 196 -16.23 -18.12 8.34
CA TRP A 196 -15.93 -16.70 8.49
C TRP A 196 -14.69 -16.43 9.33
N LYS A 197 -14.61 -17.05 10.53
CA LYS A 197 -13.43 -16.90 11.40
C LYS A 197 -12.15 -17.34 10.72
N MET A 198 -12.21 -18.43 9.95
CA MET A 198 -11.08 -18.89 9.14
C MET A 198 -10.72 -17.87 8.05
N ASN A 199 -11.71 -17.33 7.33
CA ASN A 199 -11.45 -16.36 6.27
C ASN A 199 -10.87 -15.04 6.82
N CYS A 200 -11.38 -14.56 7.95
CA CYS A 200 -10.81 -13.43 8.67
C CYS A 200 -9.36 -13.69 9.07
N PHE A 201 -9.07 -14.89 9.60
CA PHE A 201 -7.72 -15.28 9.98
C PHE A 201 -6.75 -15.27 8.79
N LEU A 202 -7.15 -15.86 7.64
CA LEU A 202 -6.30 -15.89 6.46
C LEU A 202 -6.11 -14.51 5.82
N ASN A 203 -7.16 -13.69 5.72
CA ASN A 203 -7.05 -12.29 5.28
C ASN A 203 -6.06 -11.54 6.17
N ARG A 204 -6.23 -11.61 7.49
CA ARG A 204 -5.33 -10.94 8.45
C ARG A 204 -3.87 -11.36 8.24
N LEU A 205 -3.61 -12.66 8.11
CA LEU A 205 -2.26 -13.16 7.86
C LEU A 205 -1.68 -12.70 6.53
N LEU A 206 -2.47 -12.73 5.46
CA LEU A 206 -2.05 -12.32 4.12
C LEU A 206 -1.62 -10.85 4.12
N PHE A 207 -2.50 -9.96 4.60
CA PHE A 207 -2.24 -8.52 4.62
C PHE A 207 -1.06 -8.18 5.53
N GLN A 208 -0.99 -8.76 6.74
CA GLN A 208 0.14 -8.51 7.66
C GLN A 208 1.48 -8.99 7.11
N ARG A 209 1.52 -10.12 6.40
CA ARG A 209 2.76 -10.62 5.79
C ARG A 209 3.20 -9.78 4.61
N ARG A 210 2.27 -9.36 3.75
CA ARG A 210 2.59 -8.58 2.56
C ARG A 210 2.96 -7.14 2.90
N TRP A 211 2.32 -6.56 3.90
CA TRP A 211 2.54 -5.17 4.33
C TRP A 211 2.91 -5.11 5.82
N PRO A 212 4.13 -5.52 6.19
CA PRO A 212 4.58 -5.44 7.58
C PRO A 212 4.56 -3.99 8.08
N GLY A 213 4.23 -3.80 9.35
CA GLY A 213 4.12 -2.49 10.00
C GLY A 213 2.80 -1.75 9.78
N VAL A 214 1.88 -2.29 8.96
CA VAL A 214 0.51 -1.76 8.83
C VAL A 214 -0.45 -2.58 9.67
N THR A 215 -1.29 -1.88 10.42
CA THR A 215 -2.40 -2.50 11.16
C THR A 215 -3.62 -2.58 10.26
N PHE A 216 -4.07 -3.79 9.98
CA PHE A 216 -5.31 -4.04 9.23
C PHE A 216 -6.48 -4.33 10.17
N GLU A 217 -7.52 -3.52 10.04
CA GLU A 217 -8.83 -3.75 10.64
C GLU A 217 -9.75 -4.37 9.59
N LEU A 218 -10.21 -5.59 9.86
CA LEU A 218 -11.16 -6.29 9.01
C LEU A 218 -12.58 -5.80 9.33
N PRO A 219 -13.53 -5.90 8.38
CA PRO A 219 -14.93 -5.61 8.69
C PRO A 219 -15.43 -6.56 9.79
N ALA A 220 -16.32 -6.04 10.64
CA ALA A 220 -16.81 -6.71 11.84
C ALA A 220 -17.81 -7.83 11.52
#